data_AF-A0A933LLQ3-F1
#
_entry.id   AF-A0A933LLQ3-F1
#
_cell.length_a   1.000
_cell.length_b   1.000
_cell.length_c   1.000
_cell.angle_alpha   90.00
_cell.angle_beta   90.00
_cell.angle_gamma   90.00
#
_symmetry.space_group_name_H-M   'P 1'
#
loop_
_entity.id
_entity.type
_entity.pdbx_description
1 polymer ?
#
loop_
_entity_poly.entity_id
_entity_poly.type
_entity_poly.pdbx_seq_one_letter_code
_entity_poly.pdbx_strand_id
1 'polypeptide(L)' 'MKLQSTARFAEDYEGRPPQIQLRVDKALGLLLDNPRHPSLQTKKIKGHENRYVLLRVGTHDLLK' A
#
# COMPACT_ATOMS: atom_id res chain seq x y z
N MET A 1 15.56 -2.71 -2.75
CA MET A 1 14.68 -3.55 -1.88
C MET A 1 13.87 -4.47 -2.79
N LYS A 2 13.60 -5.73 -2.40
CA LYS A 2 12.77 -6.65 -3.20
C LYS A 2 11.37 -6.71 -2.58
N LEU A 3 10.33 -6.44 -3.36
CA LEU A 3 8.95 -6.55 -2.90
C LEU A 3 8.49 -8.00 -3.02
N GLN A 4 7.83 -8.52 -1.98
CA GLN A 4 7.13 -9.79 -2.02
C GLN A 4 5.67 -9.52 -1.66
N SER A 5 4.76 -9.86 -2.56
CA SER A 5 3.31 -9.81 -2.33
C SER A 5 2.78 -11.18 -1.91
N THR A 6 1.70 -11.18 -1.15
CA THR A 6 0.90 -12.40 -0.91
C THR A 6 -0.06 -12.63 -2.07
N ALA A 7 -0.49 -13.87 -2.28
CA ALA A 7 -1.51 -14.19 -3.30
C ALA A 7 -2.77 -13.32 -3.13
N ARG A 8 -3.24 -13.19 -1.89
CA ARG A 8 -4.39 -12.33 -1.55
C ARG A 8 -4.19 -10.87 -1.95
N PHE A 9 -2.98 -10.33 -1.80
CA PHE A 9 -2.69 -8.96 -2.24
C PHE A 9 -2.75 -8.83 -3.76
N ALA A 10 -2.25 -9.82 -4.50
CA ALA A 10 -2.30 -9.80 -5.96
C ALA A 10 -3.76 -9.84 -6.46
N GLU A 11 -4.57 -10.75 -5.93
CA GLU A 11 -6.00 -10.84 -6.24
C GLU A 11 -6.74 -9.53 -5.92
N ASP A 12 -6.51 -8.97 -4.72
CA ASP A 12 -7.10 -7.70 -4.30
C ASP A 12 -6.60 -6.51 -5.13
N TYR A 13 -5.40 -6.58 -5.70
CA TYR A 13 -4.85 -5.52 -6.55
C TYR A 13 -5.46 -5.57 -7.95
N GLU A 14 -5.49 -6.75 -8.56
CA GLU A 14 -6.00 -6.97 -9.92
C GLU A 14 -7.50 -6.67 -10.02
N GLY A 15 -8.28 -6.95 -8.96
CA GLY A 15 -9.71 -6.67 -8.92
C GLY A 15 -10.09 -5.18 -8.73
N ARG A 16 -9.12 -4.28 -8.52
CA ARG A 16 -9.40 -2.86 -8.23
C ARG A 16 -9.47 -2.02 -9.50
N PRO A 17 -10.24 -0.91 -9.51
CA PRO A 17 -10.24 0.02 -10.62
C PRO A 17 -8.83 0.55 -10.93
N PRO A 18 -8.53 0.88 -12.21
CA PRO A 18 -7.20 1.37 -12.62
C PRO A 18 -6.71 2.57 -11.80
N GLN A 19 -7.61 3.44 -11.36
CA GLN A 19 -7.28 4.60 -10.53
C GLN A 19 -6.70 4.21 -9.16
N ILE A 20 -7.19 3.11 -8.57
CA ILE A 20 -6.66 2.58 -7.31
C ILE A 20 -5.34 1.87 -7.55
N GLN A 21 -5.23 1.09 -8.63
CA GLN A 21 -3.97 0.43 -9.03
C GLN A 21 -2.84 1.46 -9.18
N LEU A 22 -3.07 2.56 -9.91
CA LEU A 22 -2.10 3.65 -10.07
C LEU A 22 -1.67 4.29 -8.74
N ARG A 23 -2.58 4.39 -7.77
CA ARG A 23 -2.25 4.92 -6.43
C ARG A 23 -1.39 3.93 -5.65
N VAL A 24 -1.67 2.64 -5.77
CA VAL A 24 -0.85 1.57 -5.18
C VAL A 24 0.54 1.58 -5.81
N ASP A 25 0.66 1.61 -7.14
CA ASP A 25 1.95 1.64 -7.85
C ASP A 25 2.81 2.82 -7.41
N LYS A 26 2.22 4.02 -7.35
CA LYS A 26 2.92 5.22 -6.87
C LYS A 26 3.41 5.07 -5.44
N ALA A 27 2.61 4.46 -4.59
CA ALA A 27 2.97 4.27 -3.18
C ALA A 27 4.04 3.17 -3.03
N LEU A 28 3.98 2.08 -3.80
CA LEU A 28 5.01 1.05 -3.85
C LEU A 28 6.33 1.59 -4.40
N GLY A 29 6.30 2.40 -5.46
CA GLY A 29 7.49 3.05 -6.01
C GLY A 29 8.21 3.92 -4.98
N LEU A 30 7.45 4.75 -4.24
CA LEU A 30 8.01 5.54 -3.14
C LEU A 30 8.52 4.69 -1.99
N LEU A 31 7.87 3.57 -1.69
CA LEU A 31 8.33 2.65 -0.64
C LEU A 31 9.66 1.99 -1.01
N LEU A 32 9.85 1.64 -2.29
CA LEU A 32 11.08 1.02 -2.79
C LEU A 32 12.25 2.00 -2.85
N ASP A 33 11.97 3.27 -3.17
CA ASP A 33 12.95 4.35 -3.22
C ASP A 33 13.32 4.85 -1.81
N ASN A 34 12.32 5.27 -1.03
CA ASN A 34 12.49 5.82 0.31
C ASN A 34 11.36 5.38 1.25
N PRO A 35 11.57 4.30 2.04
CA PRO A 35 10.57 3.79 2.96
C PRO A 35 10.09 4.79 4.04
N ARG A 36 10.86 5.85 4.30
CA ARG A 36 10.54 6.90 5.29
C ARG A 36 9.97 8.16 4.65
N HIS A 37 9.64 8.13 3.37
CA HIS A 37 9.13 9.29 2.66
C HIS A 37 7.79 9.77 3.27
N PRO A 38 7.65 11.08 3.61
CA PRO A 38 6.48 11.60 4.32
C PRO A 38 5.16 11.39 3.55
N SER A 39 5.21 11.38 2.21
CA SER A 39 4.02 11.12 1.37
C SER A 39 3.53 9.67 1.36
N LEU A 40 4.25 8.72 1.95
CA LEU A 40 3.74 7.37 2.15
C LEU A 40 2.67 7.33 3.25
N GLN A 41 2.77 8.25 4.24
CA GLN A 41 1.89 8.30 5.41
C GLN A 41 1.76 6.92 6.08
N THR A 42 2.87 6.19 6.21
CA THR A 42 2.87 4.87 6.84
C THR A 42 2.49 4.97 8.31
N LYS A 43 1.56 4.13 8.76
CA LYS A 43 1.19 4.04 10.19
C LYS A 43 1.58 2.67 10.73
N LYS A 44 2.30 2.65 11.85
CA LYS A 44 2.65 1.39 12.53
C LYS A 44 1.38 0.73 13.08
N ILE A 45 1.23 -0.57 12.86
CA ILE A 45 0.10 -1.34 13.40
C ILE A 45 0.42 -1.64 14.88
N LYS A 46 -0.47 -1.23 15.79
CA LYS A 46 -0.32 -1.51 17.22
C LYS A 46 -0.40 -3.02 17.47
N GLY A 47 0.44 -3.54 18.36
CA GLY A 47 0.48 -4.97 18.70
C GLY A 47 1.21 -5.87 17.69
N HIS A 48 1.78 -5.30 16.62
CA HIS A 48 2.61 -6.05 15.67
C HIS A 48 3.95 -5.36 15.44
N GLU A 49 5.03 -6.08 15.72
CA GLU A 49 6.38 -5.60 15.40
C GLU A 49 6.60 -5.59 13.89
N ASN A 50 7.25 -4.53 13.39
CA ASN A 50 7.64 -4.36 11.99
C ASN A 50 6.50 -4.42 10.95
N ARG A 51 5.24 -4.24 11.36
CA ARG A 51 4.10 -4.10 10.43
C ARG A 51 3.61 -2.66 10.34
N TYR A 52 3.44 -2.20 9.11
CA TYR A 52 2.99 -0.86 8.79
C TYR A 52 1.86 -0.94 7.76
N VAL A 53 0.88 -0.04 7.87
CA VAL A 53 -0.16 0.16 6.86
C VAL A 53 0.16 1.39 6.02
N LEU A 54 -0.06 1.29 4.72
CA LEU A 54 0.17 2.36 3.76
C LEU A 54 -1.14 3.11 3.49
N LEU A 55 -1.32 4.27 4.11
CA LEU A 55 -2.60 5.01 4.11
C LEU A 55 -2.89 5.77 2.81
N ARG A 56 -1.89 5.90 1.92
CA ARG A 56 -2.03 6.61 0.64
C ARG A 56 -2.98 5.92 -0.35
N VAL A 57 -3.18 4.62 -0.18
CA VAL A 57 -4.14 3.81 -0.94
C VAL A 57 -5.47 3.92 -0.21
N GLY A 58 -6.20 5.02 -0.46
CA GLY A 58 -7.38 5.41 0.31
C GLY A 58 -8.38 4.25 0.50
N THR A 59 -8.68 3.94 1.75
CA THR A 59 -9.71 2.95 2.15
C THR A 59 -11.14 3.50 2.04
N HIS A 60 -11.30 4.80 1.79
CA HIS A 60 -12.60 5.47 1.76
C HIS A 60 -13.38 5.31 0.43
N ASP A 61 -12.75 4.75 -0.60
CA ASP A 61 -13.36 4.59 -1.93
C ASP A 61 -13.95 3.18 -2.16
N LEU A 62 -13.86 2.30 -1.15
CA LEU A 62 -14.19 0.87 -1.27
C LEU A 62 -15.45 0.47 -0.48
N LEU A 63 -16.24 1.46 -0.03
CA LEU A 63 -17.50 1.27 0.70
C LEU A 63 -18.66 2.07 0.06
N LYS A 64 -18.72 2.11 -1.27
CA LYS A 64 -19.96 2.47 -1.98
C LYS A 64 -20.47 1.28 -2.76
#